data_AF-A0A9Q8WBK7-F1
#
_entry.id   AF-A0A9Q8WBK7-F1
#
_cell.length_a   1.000
_cell.length_b   1.000
_cell.length_c   1.000
_cell.angle_alpha   90.00
_cell.angle_beta   90.00
_cell.angle_gamma   90.00
#
_symmetry.space_group_name_H-M   'P 1'
#
loop_
_entity.id
_entity.type
_entity.pdbx_description
1 polymer ?
#
loop_
_entity_poly.entity_id
_entity_poly.type
_entity_poly.pdbx_seq_one_letter_code
_entity_poly.pdbx_strand_id
1 'polypeptide(L)'
;MQHLTEDTDSQDEDDCWTPLQRAAREGDLPAVHAALASGADVNAPPRGYYGRTALQAACEASHGAVVSALLAAGAEVNDTPGNNGAKNALQIAAGKPDLAIVRLLLSHGADINVPASRYFGMTALQSACAAGLDDTVALLLDHGADVNAPPASTAGRTALQAACEGGFEEMAAMLIQRRGAEVNAPACRNRGFTALQAASYGGWAGLVELLLTAGPAAGAAGAGADVNAEGSRFKGGRALHAAAEGGHVRVCETLLGAGAEIEAGAGAGWGGRGQTALQCAAARGHDEVAAQPICQNISQVSRLSQDKGIPRLEPEGAGVSAAFNRGNSGPAYHRLPPASVTASPRRRDLPVAHSPAQAED
;
A
#
# COMPACT_ATOMS: atom_id res chain seq x y z
N MET A 1 -17.57 48.13 0.19
CA MET A 1 -16.99 47.41 1.35
C MET A 1 -17.99 46.33 1.72
N GLN A 2 -17.73 45.11 1.24
CA GLN A 2 -17.35 43.97 2.08
C GLN A 2 -18.51 43.45 2.93
N HIS A 3 -19.14 42.38 2.44
CA HIS A 3 -19.35 41.19 3.25
C HIS A 3 -19.37 40.02 2.28
N LEU A 4 -18.15 39.58 1.96
CA LEU A 4 -17.90 38.26 1.38
C LEU A 4 -18.33 37.22 2.40
N THR A 5 -18.98 36.20 1.90
CA THR A 5 -19.31 34.92 2.51
C THR A 5 -18.24 34.48 3.50
N GLU A 6 -18.59 34.43 4.79
CA GLU A 6 -17.87 33.57 5.73
C GLU A 6 -18.16 32.13 5.33
N ASP A 7 -17.15 31.48 4.78
CA ASP A 7 -17.10 30.03 4.56
C ASP A 7 -17.26 29.32 5.92
N THR A 8 -18.49 28.94 6.27
CA THR A 8 -18.83 28.19 7.49
C THR A 8 -18.66 26.67 7.35
N ASP A 9 -18.00 26.17 6.30
CA ASP A 9 -17.81 24.72 6.07
C ASP A 9 -16.75 24.07 7.00
N SER A 10 -16.20 24.79 7.98
CA SER A 10 -15.16 24.25 8.89
C SER A 10 -15.60 24.03 10.34
N GLN A 11 -16.82 24.42 10.72
CA GLN A 11 -17.33 24.27 12.10
C GLN A 11 -18.21 23.04 12.33
N ASP A 12 -18.65 22.34 11.27
CA ASP A 12 -19.60 21.22 11.40
C ASP A 12 -18.94 19.84 11.64
N GLU A 13 -17.61 19.71 11.53
CA GLU A 13 -16.92 18.42 11.71
C GLU A 13 -16.72 18.05 13.19
N ASP A 14 -16.53 19.02 14.10
CA ASP A 14 -16.34 18.73 15.53
C ASP A 14 -17.66 18.42 16.26
N ASP A 15 -18.80 18.86 15.71
CA ASP A 15 -20.15 18.62 16.25
C ASP A 15 -20.66 17.19 16.02
N CYS A 16 -19.99 16.40 15.15
CA CYS A 16 -20.40 15.02 14.91
C CYS A 16 -19.87 14.02 15.95
N TRP A 17 -18.91 14.41 16.80
CA TRP A 17 -18.30 13.52 17.79
C TRP A 17 -19.00 13.62 19.15
N THR A 18 -19.34 12.47 19.75
CA THR A 18 -19.75 12.43 21.16
C THR A 18 -18.56 12.78 22.07
N PRO A 19 -18.80 13.25 23.30
CA PRO A 19 -17.71 13.52 24.27
C PRO A 19 -16.80 12.31 24.48
N LEU A 20 -17.38 11.09 24.51
CA LEU A 20 -16.62 9.85 24.66
C LEU A 20 -15.76 9.55 23.42
N GLN A 21 -16.30 9.70 22.21
CA GLN A 21 -15.54 9.50 20.98
C GLN A 21 -14.37 10.51 20.88
N ARG A 22 -14.59 11.76 21.28
CA ARG A 22 -13.55 12.80 21.28
C ARG A 22 -12.44 12.50 22.30
N ALA A 23 -12.81 12.17 23.53
CA ALA A 23 -11.86 11.75 24.56
C ALA A 23 -11.06 10.51 24.12
N ALA A 24 -11.71 9.58 23.42
CA ALA A 24 -11.06 8.38 22.89
C ALA A 24 -10.06 8.70 21.76
N ARG A 25 -10.38 9.65 20.88
CA ARG A 25 -9.49 10.16 19.82
C ARG A 25 -8.26 10.87 20.39
N GLU A 26 -8.44 11.61 21.48
CA GLU A 26 -7.39 12.42 22.12
C GLU A 26 -6.52 11.62 23.10
N GLY A 27 -6.96 10.42 23.47
CA GLY A 27 -6.24 9.56 24.42
C GLY A 27 -6.41 9.98 25.88
N ASP A 28 -7.40 10.83 26.18
CA ASP A 28 -7.70 11.31 27.52
C ASP A 28 -8.42 10.22 28.32
N LEU A 29 -7.64 9.32 28.91
CA LEU A 29 -8.14 8.22 29.74
C LEU A 29 -8.98 8.72 30.93
N PRO A 30 -8.60 9.79 31.67
CA PRO A 30 -9.47 10.40 32.68
C PRO A 30 -10.84 10.84 32.12
N ALA A 31 -10.88 11.53 30.98
CA ALA A 31 -12.13 11.95 30.37
C ALA A 31 -12.98 10.77 29.87
N VAL A 32 -12.34 9.71 29.36
CA VAL A 32 -13.01 8.45 29.01
C VAL A 32 -13.67 7.83 30.24
N HIS A 33 -12.95 7.71 31.36
CA HIS A 33 -13.53 7.19 32.59
C HIS A 33 -14.68 8.07 33.12
N ALA A 34 -14.53 9.40 33.07
CA ALA A 34 -15.57 10.32 33.49
C ALA A 34 -16.83 10.21 32.60
N ALA A 35 -16.65 10.09 31.28
CA ALA A 35 -17.76 9.92 30.34
C ALA A 35 -18.47 8.58 30.53
N LEU A 36 -17.74 7.48 30.73
CA LEU A 36 -18.33 6.17 31.03
C LEU A 36 -19.08 6.18 32.38
N ALA A 37 -18.52 6.84 33.39
CA ALA A 37 -19.16 6.98 34.70
C ALA A 37 -20.44 7.84 34.67
N SER A 38 -20.53 8.79 33.73
CA SER A 38 -21.74 9.60 33.53
C SER A 38 -22.81 8.92 32.66
N GLY A 39 -22.58 7.68 32.23
CA GLY A 39 -23.52 6.88 31.44
C GLY A 39 -23.45 7.16 29.94
N ALA A 40 -22.31 7.64 29.42
CA ALA A 40 -22.12 7.75 27.98
C ALA A 40 -22.26 6.38 27.31
N ASP A 41 -22.97 6.36 26.18
CA ASP A 41 -23.09 5.16 25.34
C ASP A 41 -21.74 4.82 24.70
N VAL A 42 -21.13 3.73 25.15
CA VAL A 42 -19.84 3.23 24.63
C VAL A 42 -19.90 2.84 23.16
N ASN A 43 -21.09 2.43 22.69
CA ASN A 43 -21.35 1.98 21.32
C ASN A 43 -22.11 3.05 20.52
N ALA A 44 -21.98 4.31 20.92
CA ALA A 44 -22.58 5.42 20.17
C ALA A 44 -22.14 5.34 18.69
N PRO A 45 -23.10 5.35 17.75
CA PRO A 45 -22.79 5.09 16.35
C PRO A 45 -21.90 6.20 15.76
N PRO A 46 -21.06 5.88 14.77
CA PRO A 46 -20.30 6.87 14.04
C PRO A 46 -21.24 7.88 13.37
N ARG A 47 -20.96 9.18 13.52
CA ARG A 47 -21.73 10.25 12.86
C ARG A 47 -20.86 11.00 11.85
N GLY A 48 -21.50 11.55 10.82
CA GLY A 48 -20.82 12.29 9.76
C GLY A 48 -20.04 11.40 8.79
N TYR A 49 -19.33 12.04 7.87
CA TYR A 49 -18.66 11.36 6.75
C TYR A 49 -17.41 10.57 7.19
N TYR A 50 -16.75 10.99 8.27
CA TYR A 50 -15.58 10.33 8.85
C TYR A 50 -15.85 9.69 10.21
N GLY A 51 -17.12 9.43 10.53
CA GLY A 51 -17.52 8.93 11.82
C GLY A 51 -16.79 7.65 12.25
N ARG A 52 -16.46 7.59 13.53
CA ARG A 52 -15.85 6.45 14.22
C ARG A 52 -16.60 6.16 15.51
N THR A 53 -16.66 4.90 15.92
CA THR A 53 -16.98 4.57 17.31
C THR A 53 -15.83 5.00 18.23
N ALA A 54 -16.06 5.09 19.53
CA ALA A 54 -15.00 5.44 20.48
C ALA A 54 -13.83 4.45 20.38
N LEU A 55 -14.11 3.15 20.22
CA LEU A 55 -13.10 2.11 20.07
C LEU A 55 -12.28 2.29 18.78
N GLN A 56 -12.95 2.54 17.65
CA GLN A 56 -12.27 2.76 16.37
C GLN A 56 -11.38 4.01 16.41
N ALA A 57 -11.83 5.09 17.06
CA ALA A 57 -11.04 6.32 17.24
C ALA A 57 -9.79 6.09 18.10
N ALA A 58 -9.92 5.36 19.22
CA ALA A 58 -8.79 5.02 20.07
C ALA A 58 -7.77 4.11 19.34
N CYS A 59 -8.24 3.19 18.50
CA CYS A 59 -7.36 2.35 17.66
C CYS A 59 -6.62 3.19 16.62
N GLU A 60 -7.29 4.17 16.00
CA GLU A 60 -6.71 5.05 14.97
C GLU A 60 -5.57 5.91 15.53
N ALA A 61 -5.74 6.39 16.76
CA ALA A 61 -4.75 7.16 17.51
C ALA A 61 -3.74 6.30 18.29
N SER A 62 -3.89 4.96 18.28
CA SER A 62 -3.02 4.01 18.98
C SER A 62 -2.95 4.23 20.51
N HIS A 63 -4.10 4.50 21.14
CA HIS A 63 -4.20 4.70 22.58
C HIS A 63 -4.57 3.40 23.32
N GLY A 64 -3.61 2.49 23.48
CA GLY A 64 -3.86 1.15 24.05
C GLY A 64 -4.55 1.13 25.43
N ALA A 65 -4.25 2.10 26.31
CA ALA A 65 -4.92 2.22 27.60
C ALA A 65 -6.40 2.57 27.47
N VAL A 66 -6.74 3.47 26.53
CA VAL A 66 -8.12 3.83 26.22
C VAL A 66 -8.84 2.67 25.54
N VAL A 67 -8.20 1.97 24.60
CA VAL A 67 -8.76 0.75 23.98
C VAL A 67 -9.13 -0.27 25.05
N SER A 68 -8.22 -0.52 26.01
CA SER A 68 -8.47 -1.44 27.13
C SER A 68 -9.65 -1.00 28.00
N ALA A 69 -9.75 0.29 28.32
CA ALA A 69 -10.86 0.83 29.11
C ALA A 69 -12.21 0.73 28.38
N LEU A 70 -12.24 1.01 27.08
CA LEU A 70 -13.44 0.92 26.25
C LEU A 70 -13.92 -0.53 26.11
N LEU A 71 -13.01 -1.48 25.86
CA LEU A 71 -13.34 -2.91 25.80
C LEU A 71 -13.85 -3.45 27.14
N ALA A 72 -13.23 -3.03 28.25
CA ALA A 72 -13.70 -3.37 29.59
C ALA A 72 -15.10 -2.79 29.90
N ALA A 73 -15.45 -1.66 29.27
CA ALA A 73 -16.77 -1.04 29.36
C ALA A 73 -17.82 -1.63 28.39
N GLY A 74 -17.48 -2.68 27.64
CA GLY A 74 -18.40 -3.35 26.73
C GLY A 74 -18.49 -2.72 25.33
N ALA A 75 -17.44 -2.06 24.87
CA ALA A 75 -17.35 -1.62 23.48
C ALA A 75 -17.46 -2.81 22.52
N GLU A 76 -18.32 -2.69 21.51
CA GLU A 76 -18.50 -3.69 20.47
C GLU A 76 -17.27 -3.70 19.53
N VAL A 77 -16.56 -4.82 19.52
CA VAL A 77 -15.27 -4.94 18.83
C VAL A 77 -15.45 -5.01 17.30
N ASN A 78 -16.60 -5.52 16.86
CA ASN A 78 -16.92 -5.79 15.46
C ASN A 78 -17.86 -4.74 14.86
N ASP A 79 -17.98 -3.58 15.49
CA ASP A 79 -18.88 -2.52 15.02
C ASP A 79 -18.61 -2.14 13.58
N THR A 80 -19.70 -2.02 12.81
CA THR A 80 -19.61 -1.64 11.42
C THR A 80 -19.03 -0.24 11.32
N PRO A 81 -18.10 -0.03 10.40
CA PRO A 81 -17.47 1.26 10.29
C PRO A 81 -18.42 2.25 9.59
N GLY A 82 -18.23 3.56 9.80
CA GLY A 82 -19.10 4.61 9.25
C GLY A 82 -19.22 4.64 7.72
N ASN A 83 -19.85 5.68 7.17
CA ASN A 83 -20.02 5.77 5.72
C ASN A 83 -18.68 5.94 4.96
N ASN A 84 -18.60 5.28 3.80
CA ASN A 84 -17.57 5.40 2.75
C ASN A 84 -16.10 5.14 3.15
N GLY A 85 -15.65 3.88 3.00
CA GLY A 85 -14.24 3.49 3.17
C GLY A 85 -13.84 3.22 4.62
N ALA A 86 -14.82 3.16 5.51
CA ALA A 86 -14.58 2.98 6.91
C ALA A 86 -14.09 1.54 7.19
N LYS A 87 -13.18 1.44 8.16
CA LYS A 87 -12.51 0.23 8.63
C LYS A 87 -12.99 -0.10 10.03
N ASN A 88 -13.19 -1.38 10.36
CA ASN A 88 -13.47 -1.78 11.74
C ASN A 88 -12.23 -1.58 12.64
N ALA A 89 -12.38 -1.76 13.96
CA ALA A 89 -11.29 -1.52 14.91
C ALA A 89 -10.02 -2.33 14.57
N LEU A 90 -10.17 -3.61 14.19
CA LEU A 90 -9.05 -4.48 13.83
C LEU A 90 -8.36 -4.05 12.53
N GLN A 91 -9.12 -3.70 11.48
CA GLN A 91 -8.58 -3.20 10.22
C GLN A 91 -7.83 -1.87 10.39
N ILE A 92 -8.26 -1.01 11.33
CA ILE A 92 -7.54 0.21 11.71
C ILE A 92 -6.24 -0.14 12.44
N ALA A 93 -6.34 -0.92 13.53
CA ALA A 93 -5.20 -1.27 14.37
C ALA A 93 -4.12 -2.05 13.61
N ALA A 94 -4.51 -2.92 12.67
CA ALA A 94 -3.58 -3.72 11.88
C ALA A 94 -2.67 -2.88 10.98
N GLY A 95 -3.08 -1.66 10.61
CA GLY A 95 -2.24 -0.71 9.86
C GLY A 95 -1.37 0.19 10.74
N LYS A 96 -1.33 -0.06 12.07
CA LYS A 96 -0.60 0.74 13.05
C LYS A 96 0.48 -0.12 13.73
N PRO A 97 1.60 0.47 14.15
CA PRO A 97 2.71 -0.27 14.73
C PRO A 97 2.42 -0.87 16.12
N ASP A 98 1.28 -0.51 16.75
CA ASP A 98 0.92 -0.99 18.07
C ASP A 98 0.30 -2.41 18.03
N LEU A 99 1.18 -3.41 18.07
CA LEU A 99 0.83 -4.83 18.12
C LEU A 99 -0.02 -5.19 19.36
N ALA A 100 0.12 -4.46 20.47
CA ALA A 100 -0.60 -4.77 21.70
C ALA A 100 -2.11 -4.54 21.52
N ILE A 101 -2.48 -3.48 20.80
CA ILE A 101 -3.89 -3.22 20.44
C ILE A 101 -4.44 -4.34 19.57
N VAL A 102 -3.68 -4.83 18.59
CA VAL A 102 -4.12 -5.93 17.72
C VAL A 102 -4.37 -7.21 18.54
N ARG A 103 -3.45 -7.57 19.44
CA ARG A 103 -3.62 -8.73 20.35
C ARG A 103 -4.84 -8.56 21.24
N LEU A 104 -5.04 -7.37 21.78
CA LEU A 104 -6.16 -7.05 22.65
C LEU A 104 -7.50 -7.20 21.91
N LEU A 105 -7.63 -6.63 20.71
CA LEU A 105 -8.84 -6.77 19.90
C LEU A 105 -9.12 -8.24 19.55
N LEU A 106 -8.10 -9.01 19.17
CA LEU A 106 -8.25 -10.45 18.89
C LEU A 106 -8.69 -11.25 20.13
N SER A 107 -8.17 -10.94 21.32
CA SER A 107 -8.60 -11.57 22.58
C SER A 107 -10.05 -11.26 22.96
N HIS A 108 -10.59 -10.13 22.47
CA HIS A 108 -11.98 -9.72 22.64
C HIS A 108 -12.89 -10.18 21.49
N GLY A 109 -12.43 -11.09 20.63
CA GLY A 109 -13.27 -11.72 19.60
C GLY A 109 -13.43 -10.88 18.33
N ALA A 110 -12.45 -10.02 18.00
CA ALA A 110 -12.44 -9.32 16.73
C ALA A 110 -12.44 -10.31 15.55
N ASP A 111 -13.38 -10.11 14.61
CA ASP A 111 -13.44 -10.87 13.37
C ASP A 111 -12.26 -10.48 12.47
N ILE A 112 -11.41 -11.46 12.24
CA ILE A 112 -10.16 -11.31 11.49
C ILE A 112 -10.38 -11.17 9.98
N ASN A 113 -11.47 -11.72 9.47
CA ASN A 113 -11.74 -11.85 8.04
C ASN A 113 -12.85 -10.91 7.55
N VAL A 114 -13.09 -9.80 8.26
CA VAL A 114 -14.01 -8.76 7.80
C VAL A 114 -13.58 -8.25 6.43
N PRO A 115 -14.46 -8.31 5.42
CA PRO A 115 -14.11 -7.99 4.04
C PRO A 115 -13.76 -6.51 3.88
N ALA A 116 -12.94 -6.24 2.87
CA ALA A 116 -12.58 -4.88 2.50
C ALA A 116 -13.82 -4.09 2.00
N SER A 117 -14.02 -2.88 2.54
CA SER A 117 -15.00 -1.93 2.02
C SER A 117 -14.80 -1.63 0.53
N ARG A 118 -15.91 -1.37 -0.19
CA ARG A 118 -15.93 -1.19 -1.66
C ARG A 118 -14.92 -0.15 -2.18
N TYR A 119 -14.73 0.94 -1.43
CA TYR A 119 -13.86 2.05 -1.79
C TYR A 119 -12.69 2.12 -0.82
N PHE A 120 -11.47 1.93 -1.33
CA PHE A 120 -10.22 2.03 -0.54
C PHE A 120 -10.16 1.12 0.71
N GLY A 121 -11.06 0.14 0.81
CA GLY A 121 -11.09 -0.79 1.92
C GLY A 121 -9.92 -1.77 1.87
N MET A 122 -9.52 -2.25 3.04
CA MET A 122 -8.53 -3.30 3.20
C MET A 122 -8.98 -4.21 4.34
N THR A 123 -8.70 -5.51 4.22
CA THR A 123 -8.76 -6.41 5.37
C THR A 123 -7.68 -6.03 6.41
N ALA A 124 -7.72 -6.64 7.59
CA ALA A 124 -6.68 -6.43 8.59
C ALA A 124 -5.30 -6.84 8.04
N LEU A 125 -5.20 -8.01 7.41
CA LEU A 125 -3.97 -8.50 6.81
C LEU A 125 -3.46 -7.60 5.67
N GLN A 126 -4.35 -7.14 4.78
CA GLN A 126 -3.99 -6.22 3.71
C GLN A 126 -3.46 -4.89 4.27
N SER A 127 -4.06 -4.36 5.35
CA SER A 127 -3.60 -3.15 6.02
C SER A 127 -2.22 -3.32 6.67
N ALA A 128 -1.96 -4.46 7.32
CA ALA A 128 -0.67 -4.77 7.92
C ALA A 128 0.44 -4.93 6.87
N CYS A 129 0.13 -5.58 5.73
CA CYS A 129 1.07 -5.74 4.63
C CYS A 129 1.39 -4.40 3.95
N ALA A 130 0.39 -3.53 3.77
CA ALA A 130 0.61 -2.19 3.23
C ALA A 130 1.48 -1.31 4.15
N ALA A 131 1.43 -1.55 5.46
CA ALA A 131 2.21 -0.83 6.46
C ALA A 131 3.61 -1.43 6.71
N GLY A 132 3.90 -2.64 6.22
CA GLY A 132 5.20 -3.30 6.42
C GLY A 132 5.40 -3.82 7.85
N LEU A 133 4.33 -4.20 8.54
CA LEU A 133 4.37 -4.61 9.94
C LEU A 133 4.50 -6.13 10.07
N ASP A 134 5.71 -6.66 9.99
CA ASP A 134 6.00 -8.11 9.98
C ASP A 134 5.37 -8.86 11.17
N ASP A 135 5.50 -8.33 12.39
CA ASP A 135 4.95 -8.95 13.59
C ASP A 135 3.42 -8.99 13.57
N THR A 136 2.79 -7.93 13.06
CA THR A 136 1.32 -7.86 12.91
C THR A 136 0.83 -8.82 11.83
N VAL A 137 1.56 -8.90 10.71
CA VAL A 137 1.26 -9.86 9.64
C VAL A 137 1.37 -11.30 10.15
N ALA A 138 2.45 -11.64 10.86
CA ALA A 138 2.64 -12.96 11.46
C ALA A 138 1.51 -13.31 12.44
N LEU A 139 1.17 -12.38 13.34
CA LEU A 139 0.08 -12.53 14.29
C LEU A 139 -1.26 -12.81 13.58
N LEU A 140 -1.63 -11.99 12.60
CA LEU A 140 -2.90 -12.14 11.90
C LEU A 140 -2.98 -13.48 11.16
N LEU A 141 -1.90 -13.91 10.52
CA LEU A 141 -1.85 -15.20 9.84
C LEU A 141 -1.95 -16.39 10.81
N ASP A 142 -1.31 -16.30 11.98
CA ASP A 142 -1.40 -17.33 13.02
C ASP A 142 -2.82 -17.43 13.62
N HIS A 143 -3.56 -16.33 13.60
CA HIS A 143 -4.98 -16.28 13.99
C HIS A 143 -5.95 -16.61 12.83
N GLY A 144 -5.47 -17.06 11.67
CA GLY A 144 -6.30 -17.55 10.57
C GLY A 144 -6.82 -16.46 9.63
N ALA A 145 -6.10 -15.35 9.47
CA ALA A 145 -6.38 -14.38 8.44
C ALA A 145 -6.26 -15.01 7.03
N ASP A 146 -7.25 -14.75 6.18
CA ASP A 146 -7.23 -15.19 4.79
C ASP A 146 -6.19 -14.42 3.97
N VAL A 147 -5.12 -15.13 3.61
CA VAL A 147 -3.99 -14.62 2.82
C VAL A 147 -4.41 -14.18 1.41
N ASN A 148 -5.45 -14.81 0.85
CA ASN A 148 -5.95 -14.59 -0.50
C ASN A 148 -7.26 -13.80 -0.52
N ALA A 149 -7.59 -13.11 0.58
CA ALA A 149 -8.78 -12.29 0.68
C ALA A 149 -8.86 -11.28 -0.49
N PRO A 150 -10.03 -11.13 -1.12
CA PRO A 150 -10.16 -10.31 -2.32
C PRO A 150 -9.89 -8.83 -2.03
N PRO A 151 -9.28 -8.10 -2.98
CA PRO A 151 -9.06 -6.67 -2.84
C PRO A 151 -10.37 -5.88 -3.01
N ALA A 152 -10.42 -4.67 -2.45
CA ALA A 152 -11.48 -3.71 -2.77
C ALA A 152 -11.57 -3.42 -4.28
N SER A 153 -12.76 -3.07 -4.77
CA SER A 153 -13.02 -2.87 -6.20
C SER A 153 -12.25 -1.69 -6.81
N THR A 154 -11.90 -0.72 -5.96
CA THR A 154 -11.18 0.49 -6.35
C THR A 154 -9.93 0.66 -5.50
N ALA A 155 -8.77 0.72 -6.17
CA ALA A 155 -7.45 0.85 -5.56
C ALA A 155 -7.13 -0.22 -4.48
N GLY A 156 -7.82 -1.36 -4.51
CA GLY A 156 -7.54 -2.47 -3.60
C GLY A 156 -6.24 -3.20 -3.95
N ARG A 157 -5.71 -3.92 -2.96
CA ARG A 157 -4.55 -4.80 -3.06
C ARG A 157 -4.83 -6.08 -2.29
N THR A 158 -4.40 -7.23 -2.81
CA THR A 158 -4.22 -8.43 -1.97
C THR A 158 -3.07 -8.19 -0.99
N ALA A 159 -2.93 -9.05 0.02
CA ALA A 159 -1.83 -8.97 0.98
C ALA A 159 -0.47 -8.96 0.26
N LEU A 160 -0.28 -9.88 -0.71
CA LEU A 160 0.94 -9.94 -1.52
C LEU A 160 1.14 -8.70 -2.40
N GLN A 161 0.09 -8.22 -3.09
CA GLN A 161 0.19 -7.01 -3.91
C GLN A 161 0.59 -5.78 -3.07
N ALA A 162 0.07 -5.66 -1.83
CA ALA A 162 0.42 -4.58 -0.91
C ALA A 162 1.88 -4.68 -0.42
N ALA A 163 2.33 -5.88 -0.05
CA ALA A 163 3.73 -6.12 0.32
C ALA A 163 4.67 -5.78 -0.84
N CYS A 164 4.27 -6.11 -2.08
CA CYS A 164 5.06 -5.83 -3.26
C CYS A 164 5.12 -4.34 -3.62
N GLU A 165 4.04 -3.60 -3.40
CA GLU A 165 4.01 -2.15 -3.59
C GLU A 165 4.95 -1.44 -2.60
N GLY A 166 5.01 -1.92 -1.35
CA GLY A 166 5.90 -1.42 -0.30
C GLY A 166 7.36 -1.88 -0.40
N GLY A 167 7.67 -2.89 -1.23
CA GLY A 167 9.02 -3.44 -1.35
C GLY A 167 9.44 -4.35 -0.20
N PHE A 168 8.50 -4.92 0.54
CA PHE A 168 8.78 -5.77 1.70
C PHE A 168 9.12 -7.20 1.26
N GLU A 169 10.37 -7.42 0.85
CA GLU A 169 10.85 -8.68 0.25
C GLU A 169 10.66 -9.89 1.17
N GLU A 170 11.10 -9.81 2.42
CA GLU A 170 10.95 -10.90 3.41
C GLU A 170 9.48 -11.22 3.71
N MET A 171 8.64 -10.18 3.79
CA MET A 171 7.20 -10.34 3.98
C MET A 171 6.56 -11.04 2.79
N ALA A 172 6.89 -10.62 1.56
CA ALA A 172 6.41 -11.27 0.34
C ALA A 172 6.88 -12.72 0.24
N ALA A 173 8.15 -12.99 0.58
CA ALA A 173 8.71 -14.34 0.65
C ALA A 173 7.91 -15.22 1.63
N MET A 174 7.63 -14.71 2.83
CA MET A 174 6.85 -15.42 3.84
C MET A 174 5.42 -15.69 3.36
N LEU A 175 4.74 -14.70 2.76
CA LEU A 175 3.38 -14.83 2.23
C LEU A 175 3.31 -15.92 1.14
N ILE A 176 4.27 -15.93 0.21
CA ILE A 176 4.33 -16.89 -0.89
C ILE A 176 4.71 -18.29 -0.38
N GLN A 177 5.86 -18.40 0.29
CA GLN A 177 6.50 -19.70 0.56
C GLN A 177 5.87 -20.43 1.75
N ARG A 178 5.35 -19.69 2.74
CA ARG A 178 4.85 -20.28 3.99
C ARG A 178 3.33 -20.23 4.14
N ARG A 179 2.67 -19.29 3.47
CA ARG A 179 1.23 -19.05 3.64
C ARG A 179 0.41 -19.33 2.38
N GLY A 180 1.04 -19.57 1.23
CA GLY A 180 0.35 -19.93 -0.01
C GLY A 180 -0.38 -18.75 -0.67
N ALA A 181 0.22 -17.55 -0.61
CA ALA A 181 -0.31 -16.39 -1.30
C ALA A 181 -0.33 -16.60 -2.83
N GLU A 182 -1.42 -16.24 -3.47
CA GLU A 182 -1.59 -16.32 -4.92
C GLU A 182 -0.76 -15.25 -5.64
N VAL A 183 0.35 -15.66 -6.25
CA VAL A 183 1.27 -14.78 -7.01
C VAL A 183 0.57 -14.09 -8.19
N ASN A 184 -0.32 -14.83 -8.86
CA ASN A 184 -1.02 -14.40 -10.08
C ASN A 184 -2.43 -13.84 -9.80
N ALA A 185 -2.69 -13.38 -8.57
CA ALA A 185 -3.96 -12.73 -8.25
C ALA A 185 -4.18 -11.49 -9.17
N PRO A 186 -5.37 -11.36 -9.80
CA PRO A 186 -5.61 -10.31 -10.77
C PRO A 186 -5.60 -8.92 -10.13
N ALA A 187 -5.25 -7.92 -10.93
CA ALA A 187 -5.35 -6.52 -10.53
C ALA A 187 -6.83 -6.12 -10.30
N CYS A 188 -7.11 -5.33 -9.25
CA CYS A 188 -8.46 -4.82 -9.03
C CYS A 188 -8.94 -3.93 -10.20
N ARG A 189 -10.25 -3.84 -10.42
CA ARG A 189 -10.86 -3.20 -11.61
C ARG A 189 -10.34 -1.78 -11.89
N ASN A 190 -10.24 -0.95 -10.86
CA ASN A 190 -9.81 0.45 -10.97
C ASN A 190 -8.50 0.67 -10.23
N ARG A 191 -7.44 1.11 -10.92
CA ARG A 191 -6.12 1.42 -10.32
C ARG A 191 -5.47 0.24 -9.55
N GLY A 192 -5.74 -0.98 -10.00
CA GLY A 192 -5.10 -2.20 -9.50
C GLY A 192 -3.78 -2.48 -10.20
N PHE A 193 -2.91 -3.19 -9.48
CA PHE A 193 -1.68 -3.80 -10.00
C PHE A 193 -1.66 -5.28 -9.64
N THR A 194 -1.06 -6.11 -10.49
CA THR A 194 -0.59 -7.44 -10.07
C THR A 194 0.62 -7.29 -9.15
N ALA A 195 1.00 -8.35 -8.42
CA ALA A 195 2.17 -8.32 -7.55
C ALA A 195 3.44 -7.95 -8.33
N LEU A 196 3.62 -8.53 -9.52
CA LEU A 196 4.76 -8.24 -10.40
C LEU A 196 4.75 -6.79 -10.92
N GLN A 197 3.59 -6.25 -11.28
CA GLN A 197 3.47 -4.86 -11.70
C GLN A 197 3.81 -3.89 -10.56
N ALA A 198 3.33 -4.17 -9.34
CA ALA A 198 3.62 -3.36 -8.16
C ALA A 198 5.12 -3.37 -7.85
N ALA A 199 5.75 -4.56 -7.84
CA ALA A 199 7.19 -4.72 -7.64
C ALA A 199 8.00 -3.98 -8.72
N SER A 200 7.54 -4.08 -9.97
CA SER A 200 8.20 -3.46 -11.11
C SER A 200 8.11 -1.94 -11.11
N TYR A 201 6.96 -1.38 -10.71
CA TYR A 201 6.79 0.06 -10.56
C TYR A 201 7.70 0.65 -9.47
N GLY A 202 7.87 -0.09 -8.36
CA GLY A 202 8.73 0.30 -7.25
C GLY A 202 10.23 0.10 -7.51
N GLY A 203 10.61 -0.66 -8.54
CA GLY A 203 12.02 -0.95 -8.84
C GLY A 203 12.63 -2.03 -7.94
N TRP A 204 11.79 -2.85 -7.29
CA TRP A 204 12.22 -3.85 -6.31
C TRP A 204 12.78 -5.10 -7.01
N ALA A 205 14.02 -5.03 -7.50
CA ALA A 205 14.63 -6.10 -8.31
C ALA A 205 14.64 -7.48 -7.62
N GLY A 206 15.01 -7.56 -6.34
CA GLY A 206 15.01 -8.82 -5.59
C GLY A 206 13.61 -9.42 -5.47
N LEU A 207 12.60 -8.58 -5.25
CA LEU A 207 11.21 -8.99 -5.22
C LEU A 207 10.69 -9.42 -6.60
N VAL A 208 11.09 -8.77 -7.69
CA VAL A 208 10.76 -9.19 -9.07
C VAL A 208 11.36 -10.57 -9.36
N GLU A 209 12.63 -10.78 -9.01
CA GLU A 209 13.29 -12.09 -9.11
C GLU A 209 12.55 -13.15 -8.27
N LEU A 210 12.16 -12.81 -7.04
CA LEU A 210 11.36 -13.67 -6.17
C LEU A 210 10.02 -14.04 -6.80
N LEU A 211 9.26 -13.08 -7.33
CA LEU A 211 7.95 -13.32 -7.93
C LEU A 211 8.03 -14.17 -9.20
N LEU A 212 9.06 -13.98 -10.02
CA LEU A 212 9.29 -14.77 -11.24
C LEU A 212 9.74 -16.21 -10.94
N THR A 213 10.44 -16.42 -9.83
CA THR A 213 10.95 -17.73 -9.40
C THR A 213 10.02 -18.45 -8.41
N ALA A 214 9.05 -17.74 -7.84
CA ALA A 214 8.02 -18.24 -6.95
C ALA A 214 7.01 -19.14 -7.70
N GLY A 215 7.46 -20.32 -8.12
CA GLY A 215 6.61 -21.50 -8.34
C GLY A 215 6.48 -22.31 -7.05
N PRO A 216 5.53 -23.26 -6.96
CA PRO A 216 5.42 -24.11 -5.79
C PRO A 216 6.72 -24.91 -5.60
N ALA A 217 7.25 -24.85 -4.37
CA ALA A 217 8.39 -25.61 -3.83
C ALA A 217 9.15 -26.51 -4.83
N ALA A 218 10.40 -26.14 -5.13
CA ALA A 218 11.45 -26.97 -5.72
C ALA A 218 11.00 -28.36 -6.23
N GLY A 219 10.32 -28.42 -7.39
CA GLY A 219 10.00 -29.71 -8.03
C GLY A 219 8.69 -29.81 -8.81
N ALA A 220 7.75 -28.87 -8.71
CA ALA A 220 6.55 -28.88 -9.54
C ALA A 220 6.51 -27.66 -10.46
N ALA A 221 6.49 -27.91 -11.77
CA ALA A 221 6.34 -26.89 -12.80
C ALA A 221 4.93 -26.25 -12.72
N GLY A 222 4.81 -25.22 -11.88
CA GLY A 222 3.68 -24.30 -11.81
C GLY A 222 4.22 -22.88 -11.90
N ALA A 223 3.82 -22.16 -12.94
CA ALA A 223 4.40 -20.91 -13.40
C ALA A 223 4.57 -19.87 -12.27
N GLY A 224 5.74 -19.24 -12.20
CA GLY A 224 5.94 -18.02 -11.43
C GLY A 224 4.99 -16.91 -11.89
N ALA A 225 5.25 -15.68 -11.45
CA ALA A 225 4.43 -14.55 -11.88
C ALA A 225 4.33 -14.48 -13.41
N ASP A 226 3.10 -14.34 -13.94
CA ASP A 226 2.88 -14.12 -15.36
C ASP A 226 3.45 -12.75 -15.75
N VAL A 227 4.61 -12.81 -16.43
CA VAL A 227 5.37 -11.63 -16.86
C VAL A 227 4.56 -10.71 -17.77
N ASN A 228 3.58 -11.26 -18.49
CA ASN A 228 2.75 -10.56 -19.46
C ASN A 228 1.32 -10.30 -18.99
N ALA A 229 1.04 -10.54 -17.70
CA ALA A 229 -0.27 -10.29 -17.12
C ALA A 229 -0.73 -8.84 -17.37
N GLU A 230 -1.97 -8.71 -17.85
CA GLU A 230 -2.60 -7.42 -18.07
C GLU A 230 -2.96 -6.75 -16.72
N GLY A 231 -2.68 -5.45 -16.61
CA GLY A 231 -3.04 -4.68 -15.42
C GLY A 231 -4.52 -4.30 -15.40
N SER A 232 -4.89 -3.49 -14.41
CA SER A 232 -6.28 -3.03 -14.27
C SER A 232 -6.79 -2.25 -15.48
N ARG A 233 -8.10 -2.33 -15.76
CA ARG A 233 -8.74 -1.63 -16.89
C ARG A 233 -8.37 -0.15 -17.03
N PHE A 234 -8.16 0.52 -15.89
CA PHE A 234 -7.91 1.97 -15.80
C PHE A 234 -6.47 2.35 -15.42
N LYS A 235 -5.53 1.40 -15.43
CA LYS A 235 -4.06 1.60 -15.40
C LYS A 235 -3.33 0.33 -15.91
N GLY A 236 -3.78 -0.22 -17.04
CA GLY A 236 -3.53 -1.62 -17.44
C GLY A 236 -2.25 -1.90 -18.21
N GLY A 237 -1.13 -1.29 -17.83
CA GLY A 237 0.18 -1.68 -18.37
C GLY A 237 0.61 -3.07 -17.86
N ARG A 238 1.48 -3.75 -18.59
CA ARG A 238 2.18 -4.96 -18.12
C ARG A 238 3.32 -4.59 -17.16
N ALA A 239 3.96 -5.58 -16.54
CA ALA A 239 5.09 -5.35 -15.64
C ALA A 239 6.22 -4.52 -16.29
N LEU A 240 6.52 -4.76 -17.58
CA LEU A 240 7.53 -4.00 -18.32
C LEU A 240 7.15 -2.52 -18.48
N HIS A 241 5.86 -2.21 -18.63
CA HIS A 241 5.39 -0.82 -18.67
C HIS A 241 5.56 -0.13 -17.33
N ALA A 242 5.29 -0.84 -16.24
CA ALA A 242 5.47 -0.32 -14.88
C ALA A 242 6.95 -0.04 -14.57
N ALA A 243 7.85 -0.96 -14.93
CA ALA A 243 9.29 -0.77 -14.80
C ALA A 243 9.81 0.41 -15.64
N ALA A 244 9.33 0.52 -16.88
CA ALA A 244 9.67 1.61 -17.77
C ALA A 244 9.10 2.98 -17.31
N GLU A 245 7.91 3.00 -16.68
CA GLU A 245 7.37 4.21 -16.06
C GLU A 245 8.25 4.75 -14.94
N GLY A 246 8.83 3.82 -14.16
CA GLY A 246 9.68 4.13 -13.02
C GLY A 246 11.15 4.33 -13.37
N GLY A 247 11.55 4.06 -14.62
CA GLY A 247 12.94 4.18 -15.07
C GLY A 247 13.86 3.06 -14.56
N HIS A 248 13.31 1.89 -14.20
CA HIS A 248 14.05 0.83 -13.51
C HIS A 248 14.76 -0.11 -14.48
N VAL A 249 15.94 0.30 -14.97
CA VAL A 249 16.75 -0.43 -15.97
C VAL A 249 16.95 -1.91 -15.61
N ARG A 250 17.42 -2.20 -14.38
CA ARG A 250 17.67 -3.58 -13.93
C ARG A 250 16.40 -4.44 -13.94
N VAL A 251 15.27 -3.87 -13.53
CA VAL A 251 13.99 -4.58 -13.56
C VAL A 251 13.55 -4.84 -15.00
N CYS A 252 13.72 -3.86 -15.90
CA CYS A 252 13.46 -4.07 -17.33
C CYS A 252 14.28 -5.24 -17.88
N GLU A 253 15.58 -5.31 -17.56
CA GLU A 253 16.45 -6.43 -17.99
C GLU A 253 15.95 -7.78 -17.46
N THR A 254 15.61 -7.85 -16.17
CA THR A 254 15.07 -9.08 -15.57
C THR A 254 13.78 -9.51 -16.24
N LEU A 255 12.85 -8.58 -16.49
CA LEU A 255 11.58 -8.87 -17.15
C LEU A 255 11.77 -9.30 -18.61
N LEU A 256 12.66 -8.64 -19.35
CA LEU A 256 13.01 -9.01 -20.73
C LEU A 256 13.64 -10.40 -20.80
N GLY A 257 14.56 -10.71 -19.86
CA GLY A 257 15.14 -12.05 -19.70
C GLY A 257 14.11 -13.12 -19.36
N ALA A 258 13.02 -12.74 -18.67
CA ALA A 258 11.90 -13.62 -18.34
C ALA A 258 10.83 -13.72 -19.45
N GLY A 259 11.03 -13.07 -20.61
CA GLY A 259 10.11 -13.15 -21.76
C GLY A 259 9.00 -12.11 -21.77
N ALA A 260 9.20 -10.94 -21.16
CA ALA A 260 8.28 -9.82 -21.27
C ALA A 260 8.11 -9.34 -22.72
N GLU A 261 6.87 -9.13 -23.14
CA GLU A 261 6.54 -8.60 -24.46
C GLU A 261 6.91 -7.11 -24.58
N ILE A 262 7.80 -6.80 -25.52
CA ILE A 262 8.34 -5.43 -25.73
C ILE A 262 7.32 -4.52 -26.42
N GLU A 263 6.66 -5.04 -27.44
CA GLU A 263 5.77 -4.28 -28.33
C GLU A 263 4.30 -4.33 -27.89
N ALA A 264 4.02 -4.92 -26.72
CA ALA A 264 2.66 -4.97 -26.24
C ALA A 264 2.19 -3.56 -25.87
N GLY A 265 1.03 -3.15 -26.37
CA GLY A 265 0.44 -1.88 -25.99
C GLY A 265 -0.10 -1.90 -24.57
N ALA A 266 0.12 -0.84 -23.80
CA ALA A 266 -0.54 -0.63 -22.52
C ALA A 266 -2.07 -0.59 -22.73
N GLY A 267 -2.83 -1.28 -21.90
CA GLY A 267 -4.30 -1.24 -21.95
C GLY A 267 -4.84 0.20 -21.86
N ALA A 268 -6.07 0.42 -22.33
CA ALA A 268 -6.70 1.73 -22.48
C ALA A 268 -6.62 2.67 -21.25
N GLY A 269 -6.37 2.13 -20.05
CA GLY A 269 -6.20 2.86 -18.80
C GLY A 269 -4.91 3.69 -18.66
N TRP A 270 -3.87 3.46 -19.45
CA TRP A 270 -2.60 4.20 -19.39
C TRP A 270 -2.59 5.34 -20.43
N GLY A 271 -3.41 6.36 -20.21
CA GLY A 271 -3.45 7.54 -21.09
C GLY A 271 -4.00 7.27 -22.50
N GLY A 272 -4.73 6.17 -22.70
CA GLY A 272 -5.57 5.93 -23.89
C GLY A 272 -4.84 5.73 -25.21
N ARG A 273 -3.52 5.49 -25.23
CA ARG A 273 -2.74 5.45 -26.49
C ARG A 273 -2.10 4.11 -26.86
N GLY A 274 -2.34 3.03 -26.11
CA GLY A 274 -1.76 1.73 -26.45
C GLY A 274 -0.23 1.76 -26.48
N GLN A 275 0.37 2.58 -25.60
CA GLN A 275 1.81 2.87 -25.67
C GLN A 275 2.63 1.65 -25.32
N THR A 276 3.75 1.45 -26.01
CA THR A 276 4.73 0.43 -25.63
C THR A 276 5.54 0.88 -24.42
N ALA A 277 6.18 -0.05 -23.72
CA ALA A 277 7.03 0.26 -22.57
C ALA A 277 8.12 1.30 -22.92
N LEU A 278 8.69 1.22 -24.13
CA LEU A 278 9.66 2.20 -24.64
C LEU A 278 9.08 3.61 -24.73
N GLN A 279 7.86 3.74 -25.25
CA GLN A 279 7.18 5.04 -25.35
C GLN A 279 6.83 5.59 -23.96
N CYS A 280 6.52 4.71 -23.00
CA CYS A 280 6.29 5.09 -21.60
C CYS A 280 7.56 5.65 -20.94
N ALA A 281 8.71 4.99 -21.13
CA ALA A 281 10.01 5.47 -20.65
C ALA A 281 10.39 6.82 -21.26
N ALA A 282 10.27 6.96 -22.58
CA ALA A 282 10.57 8.20 -23.29
C ALA A 282 9.66 9.36 -22.85
N ALA A 283 8.35 9.09 -22.65
CA ALA A 283 7.40 10.11 -22.17
C ALA A 283 7.71 10.62 -20.75
N ARG A 284 8.46 9.86 -19.95
CA ARG A 284 8.89 10.22 -18.59
C ARG A 284 10.34 10.73 -18.53
N GLY A 285 11.05 10.79 -19.67
CA GLY A 285 12.44 11.23 -19.74
C GLY A 285 13.45 10.19 -19.22
N HIS A 286 13.09 8.91 -19.23
CA HIS A 286 13.98 7.82 -18.82
C HIS A 286 14.80 7.33 -20.02
N ASP A 287 15.76 8.15 -20.43
CA ASP A 287 16.57 7.93 -21.63
C ASP A 287 17.40 6.65 -21.56
N GLU A 288 17.86 6.23 -20.37
CA GLU A 288 18.62 4.98 -20.19
C GLU A 288 17.79 3.74 -20.50
N VAL A 289 16.53 3.70 -20.05
CA VAL A 289 15.59 2.62 -20.39
C VAL A 289 15.24 2.69 -21.88
N ALA A 290 15.09 3.90 -22.43
CA ALA A 290 14.78 4.07 -23.84
C ALA A 290 15.96 3.77 -24.79
N ALA A 291 17.19 3.88 -24.27
CA ALA A 291 18.43 3.58 -24.96
C ALA A 291 18.79 2.09 -24.93
N GLN A 292 18.06 1.25 -24.19
CA GLN A 292 18.43 -0.15 -24.06
C GLN A 292 18.47 -0.86 -25.43
N PRO A 293 19.60 -1.51 -25.78
CA PRO A 293 19.78 -2.19 -27.06
C PRO A 293 18.71 -3.27 -27.31
N ILE A 294 18.21 -3.92 -26.26
CA ILE A 294 17.19 -4.96 -26.38
C ILE A 294 15.85 -4.36 -26.85
N CYS A 295 15.47 -3.18 -26.35
CA CYS A 295 14.28 -2.44 -26.78
C CYS A 295 14.45 -1.83 -28.19
N GLN A 296 15.66 -1.41 -28.54
CA GLN A 296 15.95 -0.80 -29.85
C GLN A 296 16.12 -1.85 -30.97
N ASN A 297 16.77 -2.98 -30.71
CA ASN A 297 17.04 -4.00 -31.72
C ASN A 297 15.76 -4.71 -32.19
N ILE A 298 14.81 -5.01 -31.29
CA ILE A 298 13.57 -5.71 -31.67
C ILE A 298 12.57 -4.75 -32.34
N SER A 299 12.49 -3.50 -31.88
CA SER A 299 11.66 -2.47 -32.52
C SER A 299 12.18 -2.08 -33.92
N GLN A 300 13.50 -2.10 -34.14
CA GLN A 300 14.08 -1.92 -35.47
C GLN A 300 13.90 -3.14 -36.38
N VAL A 301 14.07 -4.37 -35.87
CA VAL A 301 13.85 -5.61 -36.63
C VAL A 301 12.39 -5.74 -37.10
N SER A 302 11.41 -5.32 -36.28
CA SER A 302 10.00 -5.34 -36.67
C SER A 302 9.63 -4.22 -37.65
N ARG A 303 10.22 -3.01 -37.53
CA ARG A 303 10.07 -1.97 -38.58
C ARG A 303 10.65 -2.44 -39.91
N LEU A 304 11.80 -3.11 -39.90
CA LEU A 304 12.41 -3.71 -41.08
C LEU A 304 11.56 -4.86 -41.65
N SER A 305 10.82 -5.58 -40.80
CA SER A 305 9.88 -6.63 -41.24
C SER A 305 8.56 -6.08 -41.78
N GLN A 306 8.15 -4.85 -41.42
CA GLN A 306 6.97 -4.17 -41.94
C GLN A 306 7.27 -3.31 -43.18
N ASP A 307 8.53 -3.06 -43.51
CA ASP A 307 8.97 -2.25 -44.66
C ASP A 307 9.02 -3.07 -45.98
N LYS A 308 8.00 -3.92 -46.20
CA LYS A 308 7.63 -4.37 -47.55
C LYS A 308 6.32 -3.70 -47.96
N GLY A 309 6.42 -2.43 -48.33
CA GLY A 309 5.56 -1.90 -49.41
C GLY A 309 4.64 -0.71 -49.11
N ILE A 310 5.11 0.38 -48.48
CA ILE A 310 4.41 1.68 -48.56
C ILE A 310 5.45 2.83 -48.66
N PRO A 311 5.35 3.76 -49.64
CA PRO A 311 6.36 4.81 -49.82
C PRO A 311 6.26 5.94 -48.79
N ARG A 312 7.42 6.41 -48.33
CA ARG A 312 7.62 7.54 -47.39
C ARG A 312 7.25 8.89 -48.00
N LEU A 313 6.64 9.76 -47.19
CA LEU A 313 6.62 11.21 -47.41
C LEU A 313 7.62 11.85 -46.42
N GLU A 314 8.56 12.62 -46.97
CA GLU A 314 9.57 13.42 -46.26
C GLU A 314 8.95 14.60 -45.50
N PRO A 315 9.64 15.17 -44.49
CA PRO A 315 9.08 16.19 -43.60
C PRO A 315 9.27 17.60 -44.16
N GLU A 316 8.19 18.37 -44.30
CA GLU A 316 8.28 19.82 -44.50
C GLU A 316 7.91 20.59 -43.22
N GLY A 317 8.87 21.38 -42.74
CA GLY A 317 8.67 22.81 -42.48
C GLY A 317 7.73 23.26 -41.35
N ALA A 318 8.34 23.61 -40.21
CA ALA A 318 8.08 24.80 -39.40
C ALA A 318 6.62 25.26 -39.10
N GLY A 319 6.23 25.07 -37.84
CA GLY A 319 5.84 26.18 -36.96
C GLY A 319 4.34 26.44 -36.77
N VAL A 320 3.80 26.12 -35.58
CA VAL A 320 3.01 27.06 -34.77
C VAL A 320 2.78 26.57 -33.34
N SER A 321 2.99 27.51 -32.41
CA SER A 321 2.35 27.72 -31.11
C SER A 321 2.56 26.76 -29.94
N ALA A 322 3.38 27.29 -29.03
CA ALA A 322 3.18 27.23 -27.58
C ALA A 322 1.71 27.45 -27.18
N ALA A 323 1.15 26.49 -26.42
CA ALA A 323 0.22 26.72 -25.31
C ALA A 323 -0.32 25.38 -24.79
N PHE A 324 0.37 24.74 -23.84
CA PHE A 324 -0.31 23.96 -22.79
C PHE A 324 0.64 23.69 -21.61
N ASN A 325 1.00 24.78 -20.93
CA ASN A 325 1.59 24.69 -19.61
C ASN A 325 0.63 25.39 -18.64
N ARG A 326 -0.28 24.62 -18.05
CA ARG A 326 -0.99 24.94 -16.81
C ARG A 326 -1.80 23.73 -16.34
N GLY A 327 -1.49 23.27 -15.13
CA GLY A 327 -2.42 22.51 -14.29
C GLY A 327 -2.43 21.00 -14.49
N ASN A 328 -1.40 20.31 -14.00
CA ASN A 328 -1.67 19.02 -13.36
C ASN A 328 -0.67 18.80 -12.22
N SER A 329 -0.95 19.48 -11.11
CA SER A 329 -0.46 19.08 -9.78
C SER A 329 -0.91 17.64 -9.55
N GLY A 330 0.04 16.70 -9.59
CA GLY A 330 -0.21 15.34 -9.16
C GLY A 330 -0.69 15.33 -7.70
N PRO A 331 -1.53 14.37 -7.28
CA PRO A 331 -1.82 14.23 -5.87
C PRO A 331 -0.54 13.79 -5.17
N ALA A 332 -0.01 14.68 -4.34
CA ALA A 332 1.00 14.39 -3.35
C ALA A 332 0.41 13.39 -2.35
N TYR A 333 0.68 12.10 -2.54
CA TYR A 333 0.56 11.16 -1.44
C TYR A 333 1.68 11.50 -0.47
N HIS A 334 1.30 11.86 0.76
CA HIS A 334 2.21 12.22 1.85
C HIS A 334 3.37 11.22 1.93
N ARG A 335 4.54 11.66 1.46
CA ARG A 335 5.82 11.15 1.96
C ARG A 335 5.84 11.43 3.45
N LEU A 336 5.70 10.39 4.27
CA LEU A 336 6.28 10.44 5.60
C LEU A 336 7.79 10.70 5.39
N PRO A 337 8.37 11.72 6.04
CA PRO A 337 9.78 12.02 5.89
C PRO A 337 10.61 10.82 6.40
N PRO A 338 11.75 10.50 5.76
CA PRO A 338 12.67 9.51 6.32
C PRO A 338 13.14 9.98 7.70
N ALA A 339 13.10 9.07 8.67
CA ALA A 339 13.60 9.29 10.01
C ALA A 339 15.01 9.90 9.93
N SER A 340 15.17 11.09 10.48
CA SER A 340 16.45 11.72 10.69
C SER A 340 17.27 10.82 11.61
N VAL A 341 18.27 10.16 11.04
CA VAL A 341 19.36 9.51 11.78
C VAL A 341 20.12 10.62 12.49
N THR A 342 19.66 10.98 13.68
CA THR A 342 20.45 11.76 14.62
C THR A 342 21.44 10.80 15.25
N ALA A 343 22.71 11.01 14.92
CA ALA A 343 23.84 10.31 15.48
C ALA A 343 23.75 10.31 17.01
N SER A 344 23.56 9.14 17.61
CA SER A 344 23.76 8.94 19.04
C SER A 344 25.26 9.08 19.35
N PRO A 345 25.66 9.91 20.31
CA PRO A 345 27.07 10.08 20.65
C PRO A 345 27.63 8.80 21.29
N ARG A 346 28.87 8.52 20.89
CA ARG A 346 29.74 7.41 21.24
C ARG A 346 29.64 6.98 22.72
N ARG A 347 29.63 5.65 22.90
CA ARG A 347 30.03 4.94 24.12
C ARG A 347 31.23 5.65 24.76
N ARG A 348 31.07 6.13 25.99
CA ARG A 348 32.19 6.38 26.90
C ARG A 348 32.31 5.19 27.85
N ASP A 349 33.55 4.77 27.97
CA ASP A 349 34.05 3.64 28.74
C ASP A 349 33.60 3.72 30.22
N LEU A 350 33.06 2.62 30.73
CA LEU A 350 32.95 2.37 32.17
C LEU A 350 34.22 1.64 32.61
N PRO A 351 34.98 2.15 33.59
CA PRO A 351 36.15 1.43 34.10
C PRO A 351 35.72 0.29 35.02
N VAL A 352 36.32 -0.87 34.77
CA VAL A 352 36.39 -2.04 35.66
C VAL A 352 37.28 -1.70 36.85
N ALA A 353 36.82 -1.91 38.09
CA ALA A 353 37.69 -2.12 39.25
C ALA A 353 36.95 -2.66 40.50
N HIS A 354 37.30 -3.90 40.84
CA HIS A 354 37.58 -4.46 42.16
C HIS A 354 36.48 -4.65 43.24
N SER A 355 36.24 -5.95 43.51
CA SER A 355 35.79 -6.51 44.79
C SER A 355 36.79 -6.27 45.93
N PRO A 356 36.31 -6.23 47.17
CA PRO A 356 36.85 -7.06 48.26
C PRO A 356 35.71 -7.80 49.01
N ALA A 357 35.78 -9.11 49.22
CA ALA A 357 36.50 -9.80 50.31
C ALA A 357 35.98 -9.46 51.73
N GLN A 358 35.19 -10.39 52.27
CA GLN A 358 35.03 -10.91 53.65
C GLN A 358 35.40 -10.05 54.89
N ALA A 359 34.47 -10.02 55.86
CA ALA A 359 34.63 -10.23 57.33
C ALA A 359 33.21 -10.10 57.96
N GLU A 360 32.69 -11.09 58.70
CA GLU A 360 32.70 -11.16 60.20
C GLU A 360 32.18 -9.84 60.81
N ASP A 361 31.07 -9.76 61.54
CA ASP A 361 30.48 -10.61 62.60
C ASP A 361 28.94 -10.66 62.51
#